data_AF-A0A914JF58-F1
#
_entry.id   AF-A0A914JF58-F1
#
_cell.length_a   1.000
_cell.length_b   1.000
_cell.length_c   1.000
_cell.angle_alpha   90.00
_cell.angle_beta   90.00
_cell.angle_gamma   90.00
#
_symmetry.space_group_name_H-M   'P 1'
#
loop_
_entity.id
_entity.type
_entity.pdbx_description
1 polymer ?
#
loop_
_entity_poly.entity_id
_entity_poly.type
_entity_poly.pdbx_seq_one_letter_code
_entity_poly.pdbx_strand_id
1 'polypeptide(L)'
;MSSTTKFCPACSMNVNTKSWSAHTVGRKHKQKVAELKAEAAKQAKISGAEKRSFPNSDIDGISAAKRLKVEETNGGQKNVQNLSDAKNELAFIPAGFFDNPEKDKKTEAAVNKTKEFESEYAKLMNEISAVEETVTVEEEVDVKTFNYERQLEAIDETIGYWQSLNELEKKKEAIEAAKQKEEQNSESAESDDDLELNFDGDNWRSRRIF
;
A
#
# COMPACT_ATOMS: atom_id res chain seq x y z
N MET A 1 -32.16 -9.77 4.39
CA MET A 1 -31.16 -9.49 3.33
C MET A 1 -30.34 -8.29 3.77
N SER A 2 -29.18 -8.50 4.38
CA SER A 2 -28.30 -7.40 4.81
C SER A 2 -27.73 -6.71 3.57
N SER A 3 -27.99 -5.41 3.41
CA SER A 3 -27.48 -4.64 2.27
C SER A 3 -26.06 -4.18 2.57
N THR A 4 -25.06 -4.79 1.94
CA THR A 4 -23.67 -4.35 2.03
C THR A 4 -23.52 -2.98 1.36
N THR A 5 -22.97 -2.00 2.08
CA THR A 5 -22.69 -0.64 1.57
C THR A 5 -21.18 -0.41 1.46
N LYS A 6 -20.76 0.50 0.57
CA LYS A 6 -19.38 0.96 0.38
C LYS A 6 -19.32 2.47 0.58
N PHE A 7 -18.30 2.96 1.27
CA PHE A 7 -18.10 4.39 1.49
C PHE A 7 -17.35 5.02 0.32
N CYS A 8 -17.83 6.17 -0.18
CA CYS A 8 -17.17 6.95 -1.22
C CYS A 8 -16.44 8.17 -0.62
N PRO A 9 -15.10 8.21 -0.64
CA PRO A 9 -14.33 9.33 -0.06
C PRO A 9 -14.57 10.67 -0.76
N ALA A 10 -14.69 10.69 -2.09
CA ALA A 10 -14.91 11.93 -2.84
C ALA A 10 -16.30 12.55 -2.60
N CYS A 11 -17.28 11.72 -2.22
CA CYS A 11 -18.66 12.16 -1.99
C CYS A 11 -19.04 12.21 -0.51
N SER A 12 -18.20 11.69 0.39
CA SER A 12 -18.43 11.47 1.82
C SER A 12 -19.78 10.82 2.13
N MET A 13 -20.14 9.77 1.39
CA MET A 13 -21.43 9.07 1.56
C MET A 13 -21.32 7.55 1.39
N ASN A 14 -22.17 6.82 2.12
CA ASN A 14 -22.33 5.38 1.96
C ASN A 14 -23.25 5.07 0.76
N VAL A 15 -22.72 4.34 -0.21
CA VAL A 15 -23.41 3.92 -1.43
C VAL A 15 -23.63 2.41 -1.36
N ASN A 16 -24.77 1.92 -1.83
CA ASN A 16 -25.02 0.48 -1.87
C ASN A 16 -23.99 -0.21 -2.80
N THR A 17 -23.49 -1.38 -2.42
CA THR A 17 -22.56 -2.17 -3.26
C THR A 17 -23.07 -2.39 -4.69
N LYS A 18 -24.38 -2.62 -4.86
CA LYS A 18 -25.00 -2.86 -6.18
C LYS A 18 -24.99 -1.62 -7.09
N SER A 19 -24.98 -0.41 -6.53
CA SER A 19 -24.98 0.85 -7.29
C SER A 19 -23.62 1.56 -7.32
N TRP A 20 -22.57 0.92 -6.79
CA TRP A 20 -21.23 1.48 -6.71
C TRP A 20 -20.62 1.82 -8.07
N SER A 21 -20.77 0.92 -9.06
CA SER A 21 -20.27 1.14 -10.42
C SER A 21 -20.94 2.34 -11.10
N ALA A 22 -22.25 2.49 -10.93
CA ALA A 22 -23.00 3.63 -11.45
C ALA A 22 -22.66 4.93 -10.71
N HIS A 23 -22.40 4.87 -9.40
CA HIS A 23 -22.02 6.03 -8.60
C HIS A 23 -20.68 6.64 -9.06
N THR A 24 -19.64 5.82 -9.22
CA THR A 24 -18.28 6.26 -9.58
C THR A 24 -18.21 6.85 -11.00
N VAL A 25 -19.01 6.35 -11.94
CA VAL A 25 -19.09 6.89 -13.31
C VAL A 25 -20.06 8.09 -13.40
N GLY A 26 -20.88 8.31 -12.38
CA GLY A 26 -21.93 9.34 -12.34
C GLY A 26 -21.40 10.77 -12.38
N ARG A 27 -22.19 11.67 -12.99
CA ARG A 27 -21.84 13.09 -13.17
C ARG A 27 -21.53 13.79 -11.84
N LYS A 28 -22.32 13.54 -10.79
CA LYS A 28 -22.14 14.15 -9.47
C LYS A 28 -20.80 13.78 -8.82
N HIS A 29 -20.39 12.51 -8.95
CA HIS A 29 -19.10 12.05 -8.43
C HIS A 29 -17.94 12.68 -9.21
N LYS A 30 -18.01 12.66 -10.55
CA LYS A 30 -17.00 13.28 -11.42
C LYS A 30 -16.82 14.78 -11.17
N GLN A 31 -17.91 15.51 -10.93
CA GLN A 31 -17.86 16.94 -10.58
C GLN A 31 -17.14 17.17 -9.24
N LYS A 32 -17.51 16.44 -8.19
CA LYS A 32 -16.83 16.54 -6.89
C LYS A 32 -15.35 16.18 -6.96
N VAL A 33 -14.99 15.12 -7.70
CA VAL A 33 -13.59 14.75 -7.92
C VAL A 33 -12.82 15.85 -8.65
N ALA A 34 -13.42 16.48 -9.67
CA ALA A 34 -12.80 17.60 -10.37
C ALA A 34 -12.62 18.83 -9.47
N GLU A 35 -13.60 19.15 -8.64
CA GLU A 35 -13.53 20.24 -7.65
C GLU A 35 -12.43 19.99 -6.62
N LEU A 36 -12.37 18.79 -6.04
CA LEU A 36 -11.31 18.40 -5.10
C LEU A 36 -9.92 18.45 -5.74
N LYS A 37 -9.80 18.03 -7.01
CA LYS A 37 -8.55 18.12 -7.78
C LYS A 37 -8.14 19.57 -8.04
N ALA A 38 -9.10 20.44 -8.36
CA ALA A 38 -8.85 21.86 -8.55
C ALA A 38 -8.44 22.55 -7.24
N GLU A 39 -9.06 22.17 -6.12
CA GLU A 39 -8.73 22.73 -4.80
C GLU A 39 -7.37 22.25 -4.31
N ALA A 40 -7.03 20.96 -4.50
CA ALA A 40 -5.69 20.44 -4.24
C ALA A 40 -4.62 21.18 -5.06
N ALA A 41 -4.91 21.49 -6.34
CA ALA A 41 -4.00 22.26 -7.20
C ALA A 41 -3.84 23.72 -6.77
N LYS A 42 -4.80 24.31 -6.04
CA LYS A 42 -4.66 25.64 -5.44
C LYS A 42 -3.91 25.59 -4.11
N GLN A 43 -4.16 24.57 -3.29
CA GLN A 43 -3.44 24.37 -2.02
C GLN A 43 -1.95 24.13 -2.25
N ALA A 44 -1.58 23.41 -3.31
CA ALA A 44 -0.19 23.24 -3.74
C ALA A 44 0.53 24.54 -4.16
N LYS A 45 -0.18 25.66 -4.35
CA LYS A 45 0.41 26.98 -4.66
C LYS A 45 0.66 27.85 -3.42
N ILE A 46 0.15 27.45 -2.25
CA ILE A 46 0.27 28.23 -0.99
C ILE A 46 1.42 27.68 -0.13
N SER A 47 1.75 26.39 -0.23
CA SER A 47 2.96 25.80 0.34
C SER A 47 4.06 25.71 -0.72
N GLY A 48 4.92 26.73 -0.76
CA GLY A 48 6.08 26.76 -1.66
C GLY A 48 7.00 25.55 -1.45
N ALA A 49 6.94 24.61 -2.39
CA ALA A 49 7.96 23.60 -2.64
C ALA A 49 8.25 23.59 -4.15
N GLU A 50 9.29 24.34 -4.49
CA GLU A 50 9.83 24.50 -5.83
C GLU A 50 10.41 23.17 -6.34
N LYS A 51 9.66 22.45 -7.20
CA LYS A 51 10.21 21.44 -8.11
C LYS A 51 9.48 21.47 -9.47
N ARG A 52 10.17 22.11 -10.44
CA ARG A 52 10.16 21.97 -11.91
C ARG A 52 8.80 21.82 -12.61
N SER A 53 8.37 22.94 -13.20
CA SER A 53 7.44 22.99 -14.32
C SER A 53 8.04 22.29 -15.54
N PHE A 54 7.31 21.32 -16.10
CA PHE A 54 7.40 20.99 -17.51
C PHE A 54 6.44 21.92 -18.27
N PRO A 55 6.86 22.57 -19.37
CA PRO A 55 5.93 23.33 -20.21
C PRO A 55 5.06 22.35 -20.99
N ASN A 56 3.74 22.44 -20.80
CA ASN A 56 2.75 21.88 -21.71
C ASN A 56 2.87 22.63 -23.03
N SER A 57 3.30 21.94 -24.08
CA SER A 57 3.09 22.39 -25.46
C SER A 57 1.77 21.85 -25.95
N ASP A 58 0.85 22.76 -26.23
CA ASP A 58 -0.37 22.53 -26.98
C ASP A 58 -0.06 21.86 -28.33
N ILE A 59 -0.72 20.73 -28.63
CA ILE A 59 -0.72 20.13 -29.96
C ILE A 59 -2.18 20.08 -30.45
N ASP A 60 -2.65 21.25 -30.87
CA ASP A 60 -3.79 21.35 -31.76
C ASP A 60 -3.32 21.16 -33.21
N GLY A 61 -3.89 20.16 -33.88
CA GLY A 61 -3.84 20.01 -35.33
C GLY A 61 -3.15 18.75 -35.81
N ILE A 62 -3.95 17.75 -36.20
CA ILE A 62 -3.98 17.17 -37.55
C ILE A 62 -5.27 16.35 -37.64
N SER A 63 -6.24 16.91 -38.36
CA SER A 63 -7.38 16.20 -38.90
C SER A 63 -6.99 15.58 -40.25
N ALA A 64 -7.54 14.40 -40.52
CA ALA A 64 -7.79 13.82 -41.84
C ALA A 64 -6.63 13.11 -42.58
N ALA A 65 -6.61 11.78 -42.50
CA ALA A 65 -6.41 10.92 -43.68
C ALA A 65 -6.94 9.50 -43.46
N LYS A 66 -7.94 9.16 -44.27
CA LYS A 66 -8.38 7.86 -44.80
C LYS A 66 -8.19 6.57 -43.97
N ARG A 67 -9.36 6.02 -43.62
CA ARG A 67 -9.68 4.59 -43.52
C ARG A 67 -8.98 3.76 -44.61
N LEU A 68 -8.21 2.75 -44.19
CA LEU A 68 -7.94 1.55 -44.98
C LEU A 68 -8.35 0.32 -44.18
N LYS A 69 -9.11 -0.53 -44.86
CA LYS A 69 -9.74 -1.75 -44.40
C LYS A 69 -8.66 -2.83 -44.28
N VAL A 70 -8.43 -3.33 -43.07
CA VAL A 70 -7.61 -4.53 -42.84
C VAL A 70 -8.53 -5.72 -43.08
N GLU A 71 -8.32 -6.42 -44.20
CA GLU A 71 -8.87 -7.76 -44.39
C GLU A 71 -7.89 -8.77 -43.76
N GLU A 72 -8.41 -9.55 -42.82
CA GLU A 72 -7.79 -10.78 -42.34
C GLU A 72 -7.65 -11.74 -43.51
N THR A 73 -6.41 -12.09 -43.86
CA THR A 73 -6.13 -13.34 -44.56
C THR A 73 -5.28 -14.23 -43.68
N ASN A 74 -6.01 -15.20 -43.14
CA ASN A 74 -5.63 -16.44 -42.50
C ASN A 74 -4.22 -16.95 -42.90
N GLY A 75 -3.37 -17.15 -41.89
CA GLY A 75 -2.05 -17.74 -42.02
C GLY A 75 -2.14 -19.17 -42.53
N GLY A 76 -1.87 -19.34 -43.83
CA GLY A 76 -1.68 -20.65 -44.44
C GLY A 76 -0.29 -21.20 -44.08
N GLN A 77 -0.25 -22.13 -43.13
CA GLN A 77 0.87 -23.04 -42.95
C GLN A 77 1.08 -23.82 -44.27
N LYS A 78 2.10 -23.44 -45.06
CA LYS A 78 2.58 -24.25 -46.18
C LYS A 78 3.82 -25.01 -45.76
N ASN A 79 3.55 -26.27 -45.44
CA ASN A 79 4.39 -27.45 -45.50
C ASN A 79 5.75 -27.24 -46.20
N VAL A 80 6.83 -27.32 -45.42
CA VAL A 80 8.22 -27.39 -45.90
C VAL A 80 8.49 -28.80 -46.40
N GLN A 81 7.96 -29.14 -47.57
CA GLN A 81 8.34 -30.35 -48.30
C GLN A 81 8.49 -30.00 -49.77
N ASN A 82 9.70 -30.21 -50.29
CA ASN A 82 10.24 -29.91 -51.64
C ASN A 82 11.08 -28.63 -51.75
N LEU A 83 12.33 -28.73 -51.29
CA LEU A 83 13.42 -27.76 -51.49
C LEU A 83 14.58 -28.35 -52.33
N SER A 84 14.34 -29.44 -53.06
CA SER A 84 15.36 -30.08 -53.91
C SER A 84 15.32 -29.62 -55.37
N ASP A 85 14.16 -29.24 -55.90
CA ASP A 85 14.00 -28.99 -57.35
C ASP A 85 14.16 -27.51 -57.75
N ALA A 86 14.12 -26.58 -56.79
CA ALA A 86 14.34 -25.15 -57.05
C ALA A 86 15.83 -24.78 -57.28
N LYS A 87 16.77 -25.72 -57.05
CA LYS A 87 18.21 -25.44 -57.22
C LYS A 87 18.61 -25.19 -58.67
N ASN A 88 17.87 -25.71 -59.65
CA ASN A 88 18.25 -25.61 -61.05
C ASN A 88 17.82 -24.29 -61.73
N GLU A 89 16.77 -23.60 -61.24
CA GLU A 89 16.36 -22.29 -61.77
C GLU A 89 17.05 -21.12 -61.03
N LEU A 90 17.47 -21.32 -59.77
CA LEU A 90 18.29 -20.34 -59.04
C LEU A 90 19.76 -20.29 -59.51
N ALA A 91 20.25 -21.33 -60.20
CA ALA A 91 21.61 -21.37 -60.73
C ALA A 91 21.86 -20.40 -61.91
N PHE A 92 20.80 -19.80 -62.48
CA PHE A 92 20.88 -18.81 -63.55
C PHE A 92 21.01 -17.37 -63.03
N ILE A 93 20.91 -17.16 -61.72
CA ILE A 93 21.07 -15.85 -61.09
C ILE A 93 22.51 -15.75 -60.56
N PRO A 94 23.30 -14.75 -60.99
CA PRO A 94 24.65 -14.54 -60.46
C PRO A 94 24.65 -14.45 -58.92
N ALA A 95 25.58 -15.14 -58.27
CA ALA A 95 25.80 -14.98 -56.84
C ALA A 95 26.05 -13.49 -56.53
N GLY A 96 25.24 -12.89 -55.65
CA GLY A 96 25.27 -11.46 -55.35
C GLY A 96 24.25 -10.59 -56.10
N PHE A 97 23.35 -11.15 -56.91
CA PHE A 97 22.28 -10.38 -57.58
C PHE A 97 21.25 -9.77 -56.61
N PHE A 98 21.04 -10.41 -55.44
CA PHE A 98 20.12 -9.93 -54.41
C PHE A 98 20.81 -9.23 -53.23
N ASP A 99 22.15 -9.29 -53.15
CA ASP A 99 22.94 -8.69 -52.08
C ASP A 99 23.15 -7.21 -52.41
N ASN A 100 22.15 -6.40 -52.10
CA ASN A 100 22.14 -4.98 -52.40
C ASN A 100 22.62 -4.22 -51.15
N PRO A 101 23.90 -3.79 -51.11
CA PRO A 101 24.57 -3.37 -49.88
C PRO A 101 23.91 -2.17 -49.20
N GLU A 102 23.12 -1.37 -49.93
CA GLU A 102 22.35 -0.26 -49.36
C GLU A 102 21.09 -0.71 -48.63
N LYS A 103 20.40 -1.75 -49.12
CA LYS A 103 19.20 -2.28 -48.47
C LYS A 103 19.55 -3.06 -47.21
N ASP A 104 20.66 -3.81 -47.26
CA ASP A 104 21.17 -4.57 -46.11
C ASP A 104 21.67 -3.64 -44.98
N LYS A 105 22.37 -2.55 -45.31
CA LYS A 105 22.74 -1.53 -44.30
C LYS A 105 21.52 -0.88 -43.63
N LYS A 106 20.43 -0.70 -44.36
CA LYS A 106 19.20 -0.09 -43.83
C LYS A 106 18.43 -1.06 -42.92
N THR A 107 18.39 -2.35 -43.26
CA THR A 107 17.82 -3.38 -42.39
C THR A 107 18.67 -3.59 -41.14
N GLU A 108 20.00 -3.59 -41.26
CA GLU A 108 20.92 -3.61 -40.12
C GLU A 108 20.73 -2.38 -39.22
N ALA A 109 20.64 -1.18 -39.79
CA ALA A 109 20.38 0.04 -39.03
C ALA A 109 19.02 0.01 -38.31
N ALA A 110 17.98 -0.53 -38.96
CA ALA A 110 16.67 -0.71 -38.34
C ALA A 110 16.74 -1.71 -37.17
N VAL A 111 17.44 -2.84 -37.35
CA VAL A 111 17.64 -3.87 -36.33
C VAL A 111 18.49 -3.36 -35.16
N ASN A 112 19.52 -2.56 -35.44
CA ASN A 112 20.32 -1.95 -34.39
C ASN A 112 19.52 -0.94 -33.58
N LYS A 113 18.66 -0.15 -34.25
CA LYS A 113 17.75 0.78 -33.58
C LYS A 113 16.71 0.06 -32.72
N THR A 114 16.17 -1.07 -33.18
CA THR A 114 15.23 -1.87 -32.35
C THR A 114 15.94 -2.49 -31.15
N LYS A 115 17.17 -3.00 -31.31
CA LYS A 115 17.97 -3.51 -30.18
C LYS A 115 18.28 -2.43 -29.15
N GLU A 116 18.56 -1.21 -29.60
CA GLU A 116 18.80 -0.07 -28.72
C GLU A 116 17.54 0.25 -27.89
N PHE A 117 16.37 0.37 -28.55
CA PHE A 117 15.10 0.56 -27.86
C PHE A 117 14.73 -0.58 -26.90
N GLU A 118 14.95 -1.83 -27.28
CA GLU A 118 14.72 -2.99 -26.41
C GLU A 118 15.62 -2.94 -25.18
N SER A 119 16.88 -2.51 -25.34
CA SER A 119 17.82 -2.34 -24.22
C SER A 119 17.38 -1.23 -23.27
N GLU A 120 16.87 -0.12 -23.79
CA GLU A 120 16.35 0.99 -22.98
C GLU A 120 15.07 0.60 -22.26
N TYR A 121 14.17 -0.11 -22.94
CA TYR A 121 12.95 -0.65 -22.35
C TYR A 121 13.25 -1.65 -21.23
N ALA A 122 14.24 -2.53 -21.41
CA ALA A 122 14.66 -3.45 -20.37
C ALA A 122 15.22 -2.72 -19.14
N LYS A 123 16.01 -1.65 -19.33
CA LYS A 123 16.51 -0.81 -18.23
C LYS A 123 15.36 -0.13 -17.49
N LEU A 124 14.39 0.43 -18.22
CA LEU A 124 13.20 1.06 -17.63
C LEU A 124 12.39 0.06 -16.80
N MET A 125 12.15 -1.14 -17.32
CA MET A 125 11.39 -2.16 -16.60
C MET A 125 12.09 -2.60 -15.31
N ASN A 126 13.42 -2.76 -15.36
CA ASN A 126 14.21 -3.06 -14.17
C ASN A 126 14.15 -1.91 -13.15
N GLU A 127 14.21 -0.65 -13.59
CA GLU A 127 14.09 0.52 -12.71
C GLU A 127 12.70 0.61 -12.05
N ILE A 128 11.63 0.39 -12.82
CA ILE A 128 10.25 0.35 -12.29
C ILE A 128 10.12 -0.75 -11.24
N SER A 129 10.64 -1.96 -11.50
CA SER A 129 10.57 -3.04 -10.52
C SER A 129 11.38 -2.74 -9.26
N ALA A 130 12.54 -2.09 -9.40
CA ALA A 130 13.36 -1.71 -8.24
C ALA A 130 12.64 -0.64 -7.39
N VAL A 131 12.02 0.35 -8.04
CA VAL A 131 11.23 1.36 -7.32
C VAL A 131 10.02 0.72 -6.63
N GLU A 132 9.30 -0.17 -7.30
CA GLU A 132 8.17 -0.89 -6.70
C GLU A 132 8.59 -1.70 -5.47
N GLU A 133 9.71 -2.44 -5.57
CA GLU A 133 10.29 -3.16 -4.42
C GLU A 133 10.62 -2.20 -3.28
N THR A 134 11.27 -1.05 -3.54
CA THR A 134 11.58 -0.08 -2.48
C THR A 134 10.33 0.48 -1.82
N VAL A 135 9.27 0.77 -2.57
CA VAL A 135 7.99 1.25 -2.03
C VAL A 135 7.35 0.19 -1.13
N THR A 136 7.34 -1.08 -1.54
CA THR A 136 6.79 -2.15 -0.70
C THR A 136 7.57 -2.33 0.60
N VAL A 137 8.90 -2.21 0.56
CA VAL A 137 9.76 -2.28 1.75
C VAL A 137 9.48 -1.11 2.69
N GLU A 138 9.32 0.10 2.17
CA GLU A 138 8.95 1.28 2.96
C GLU A 138 7.59 1.10 3.65
N GLU A 139 6.57 0.65 2.92
CA GLU A 139 5.24 0.36 3.49
C GLU A 139 5.30 -0.69 4.62
N GLU A 140 6.10 -1.76 4.45
CA GLU A 140 6.29 -2.74 5.51
C GLU A 140 6.96 -2.17 6.76
N VAL A 141 7.94 -1.28 6.57
CA VAL A 141 8.64 -0.60 7.67
C VAL A 141 7.66 0.30 8.43
N ASP A 142 6.82 1.05 7.73
CA ASP A 142 5.80 1.91 8.34
C ASP A 142 4.77 1.09 9.15
N VAL A 143 4.35 -0.06 8.63
CA VAL A 143 3.45 -0.96 9.38
C VAL A 143 4.15 -1.51 10.62
N LYS A 144 5.42 -1.94 10.51
CA LYS A 144 6.17 -2.48 11.66
C LYS A 144 6.38 -1.42 12.74
N THR A 145 6.77 -0.20 12.36
CA THR A 145 6.98 0.91 13.30
C THR A 145 5.70 1.26 14.06
N PHE A 146 4.56 1.39 13.37
CA PHE A 146 3.26 1.62 14.01
C PHE A 146 2.89 0.52 15.02
N ASN A 147 3.16 -0.76 14.69
CA ASN A 147 2.91 -1.85 15.62
C ASN A 147 3.79 -1.77 16.87
N TYR A 148 5.06 -1.40 16.73
CA TYR A 148 5.95 -1.21 17.88
C TYR A 148 5.52 -0.03 18.75
N GLU A 149 5.09 1.08 18.17
CA GLU A 149 4.58 2.23 18.94
C GLU A 149 3.41 1.83 19.84
N ARG A 150 2.45 1.09 19.30
CA ARG A 150 1.33 0.56 20.09
C ARG A 150 1.79 -0.41 21.19
N GLN A 151 2.79 -1.24 20.91
CA GLN A 151 3.36 -2.14 21.92
C GLN A 151 4.07 -1.37 23.04
N LEU A 152 4.78 -0.30 22.71
CA LEU A 152 5.45 0.55 23.68
C LEU A 152 4.43 1.25 24.58
N GLU A 153 3.35 1.81 24.03
CA GLU A 153 2.29 2.42 24.83
C GLU A 153 1.64 1.42 25.81
N ALA A 154 1.38 0.19 25.36
CA ALA A 154 0.87 -0.88 26.23
C ALA A 154 1.88 -1.29 27.33
N ILE A 155 3.17 -1.26 27.03
CA ILE A 155 4.24 -1.49 28.01
C ILE A 155 4.25 -0.36 29.04
N ASP A 156 4.14 0.90 28.62
CA ASP A 156 4.15 2.07 29.50
C ASP A 156 2.95 2.06 30.46
N GLU A 157 1.75 1.71 29.99
CA GLU A 157 0.58 1.50 30.84
C GLU A 157 0.85 0.41 31.90
N THR A 158 1.44 -0.72 31.46
CA THR A 158 1.80 -1.83 32.35
C THR A 158 2.81 -1.39 33.40
N ILE A 159 3.83 -0.63 33.01
CA ILE A 159 4.83 -0.05 33.91
C ILE A 159 4.15 0.87 34.93
N GLY A 160 3.21 1.72 34.50
CA GLY A 160 2.46 2.61 35.39
C GLY A 160 1.68 1.85 36.46
N TYR A 161 1.02 0.75 36.08
CA TYR A 161 0.33 -0.12 37.05
C TYR A 161 1.29 -0.75 38.05
N TRP A 162 2.43 -1.28 37.58
CA TRP A 162 3.45 -1.85 38.46
C TRP A 162 4.07 -0.83 39.40
N GLN A 163 4.34 0.39 38.93
CA GLN A 163 4.82 1.49 39.78
C GLN A 163 3.82 1.81 40.89
N SER A 164 2.54 1.91 40.54
CA SER A 164 1.46 2.16 41.51
C SER A 164 1.34 1.03 42.55
N LEU A 165 1.47 -0.23 42.13
CA LEU A 165 1.49 -1.38 43.05
C LEU A 165 2.67 -1.33 44.00
N ASN A 166 3.86 -1.03 43.50
CA ASN A 166 5.08 -0.91 44.31
C ASN A 166 4.97 0.24 45.33
N GLU A 167 4.33 1.36 44.96
CA GLU A 167 4.04 2.42 45.92
C GLU A 167 3.07 1.99 47.01
N LEU A 168 2.03 1.22 46.67
CA LEU A 168 1.08 0.69 47.64
C LEU A 168 1.75 -0.32 48.57
N GLU A 169 2.65 -1.15 48.05
CA GLU A 169 3.45 -2.10 48.82
C GLU A 169 4.34 -1.36 49.82
N LYS A 170 5.09 -0.34 49.38
CA LYS A 170 5.88 0.52 50.30
C LYS A 170 5.03 1.19 51.37
N LYS A 171 3.84 1.68 51.01
CA LYS A 171 2.90 2.28 51.98
C LYS A 171 2.40 1.23 52.97
N LYS A 172 2.08 0.02 52.51
CA LYS A 172 1.66 -1.10 53.36
C LYS A 172 2.78 -1.51 54.31
N GLU A 173 4.00 -1.71 53.82
CA GLU A 173 5.18 -2.01 54.65
C GLU A 173 5.44 -0.91 55.69
N ALA A 174 5.28 0.36 55.32
CA ALA A 174 5.44 1.47 56.26
C ALA A 174 4.36 1.45 57.36
N ILE A 175 3.11 1.12 57.02
CA ILE A 175 2.02 0.98 57.99
C ILE A 175 2.25 -0.24 58.88
N GLU A 176 2.63 -1.39 58.31
CA GLU A 176 2.94 -2.60 59.07
C GLU A 176 4.14 -2.39 60.00
N ALA A 177 5.19 -1.69 59.56
CA ALA A 177 6.32 -1.32 60.39
C ALA A 177 5.95 -0.30 61.48
N ALA A 178 5.04 0.63 61.20
CA ALA A 178 4.51 1.55 62.21
C ALA A 178 3.65 0.80 63.24
N LYS A 179 2.81 -0.13 62.79
CA LYS A 179 1.98 -0.98 63.64
C LYS A 179 2.82 -1.89 64.53
N GLN A 180 3.87 -2.52 64.00
CA GLN A 180 4.81 -3.32 64.79
C GLN A 180 5.54 -2.47 65.85
N LYS A 181 5.84 -1.19 65.55
CA LYS A 181 6.42 -0.25 66.53
C LYS A 181 5.39 0.20 67.57
N GLU A 182 4.13 0.41 67.19
CA GLU A 182 3.05 0.68 68.13
C GLU A 182 2.76 -0.51 69.02
N GLU A 183 2.71 -1.73 68.49
CA GLU A 183 2.56 -2.97 69.25
C GLU A 183 3.72 -3.20 70.22
N GLN A 184 4.98 -2.94 69.81
CA GLN A 184 6.14 -2.96 70.73
C GLN A 184 6.12 -1.83 71.77
N ASN A 185 5.41 -0.73 71.52
CA ASN A 185 5.24 0.39 72.46
C ASN A 185 4.01 0.19 73.37
N SER A 186 2.98 -0.55 72.93
CA SER A 186 1.78 -0.91 73.69
C SER A 186 1.92 -2.22 74.45
N GLU A 187 2.93 -3.06 74.17
CA GLU A 187 3.32 -4.18 75.03
C GLU A 187 3.98 -3.70 76.35
N SER A 188 4.13 -2.38 76.53
CA SER A 188 4.38 -1.73 77.83
C SER A 188 3.09 -1.27 78.56
N ALA A 189 1.90 -1.50 77.99
CA ALA A 189 0.60 -1.12 78.57
C ALA A 189 -0.50 -2.15 78.23
N GLU A 190 -0.50 -3.23 79.00
CA GLU A 190 -1.57 -4.20 79.24
C GLU A 190 -2.99 -3.57 79.28
N SER A 191 -3.92 -4.04 78.42
CA SER A 191 -5.37 -4.09 78.74
C SER A 191 -6.16 -4.95 77.73
N ASP A 192 -6.75 -5.99 78.29
CA ASP A 192 -7.76 -6.93 77.79
C ASP A 192 -9.11 -6.22 77.51
N ASP A 193 -9.71 -6.37 76.33
CA ASP A 193 -11.18 -6.39 76.14
C ASP A 193 -11.58 -6.80 74.71
N ASP A 194 -12.16 -8.00 74.63
CA ASP A 194 -12.85 -8.65 73.52
C ASP A 194 -14.00 -7.82 72.93
N LEU A 195 -14.02 -7.56 71.61
CA LEU A 195 -15.26 -7.50 70.79
C LEU A 195 -14.95 -7.72 69.28
N GLU A 196 -14.84 -8.99 68.88
CA GLU A 196 -14.86 -9.40 67.47
C GLU A 196 -16.27 -9.24 66.87
N LEU A 197 -16.53 -8.12 66.20
CA LEU A 197 -17.62 -8.01 65.22
C LEU A 197 -17.05 -8.25 63.81
N ASN A 198 -16.90 -9.53 63.46
CA ASN A 198 -16.64 -9.97 62.08
C ASN A 198 -17.86 -9.65 61.21
N PHE A 199 -17.88 -8.44 60.67
CA PHE A 199 -18.79 -8.02 59.60
C PHE A 199 -18.32 -8.66 58.28
N ASP A 200 -18.67 -9.93 58.07
CA ASP A 200 -18.55 -10.64 56.79
C ASP A 200 -19.57 -10.12 55.75
N GLY A 201 -19.62 -8.80 55.56
CA GLY A 201 -20.60 -8.11 54.73
C GLY A 201 -20.18 -7.88 53.27
N ASP A 202 -18.94 -8.20 52.87
CA ASP A 202 -18.38 -7.62 51.64
C ASP A 202 -17.87 -8.61 50.58
N ASN A 203 -18.29 -9.89 50.62
CA ASN A 203 -17.98 -10.82 49.53
C ASN A 203 -19.21 -11.25 48.71
N TRP A 204 -19.83 -10.29 48.03
CA TRP A 204 -20.94 -10.55 47.08
C TRP A 204 -20.51 -11.38 45.84
N ARG A 205 -19.20 -11.49 45.57
CA ARG A 205 -18.63 -12.33 44.50
C ARG A 205 -18.66 -13.83 44.79
N SER A 206 -18.83 -14.23 46.05
CA SER A 206 -18.99 -15.64 46.43
C SER A 206 -20.42 -16.16 46.24
N ARG A 207 -21.37 -15.26 45.93
CA ARG A 207 -22.77 -15.62 45.71
C ARG A 207 -23.00 -16.03 44.26
N ARG A 208 -22.39 -17.16 43.85
CA ARG A 208 -22.74 -17.82 42.59
C ARG A 208 -24.05 -18.57 42.80
N ILE A 209 -25.15 -17.87 42.54
CA ILE A 209 -26.49 -18.45 42.48
C ILE A 209 -26.51 -19.34 41.23
N PHE A 210 -26.87 -20.61 41.41
CA PHE A 210 -27.06 -21.61 40.35
C PHE A 210 -28.17 -21.20 39.38
#